data_AF-A0A2X1LC01-F1
#
_entry.id   AF-A0A2X1LC01-F1
#
_cell.length_a   1.000
_cell.length_b   1.000
_cell.length_c   1.000
_cell.angle_alpha   90.00
_cell.angle_beta   90.00
_cell.angle_gamma   90.00
#
_symmetry.space_group_name_H-M   'P 1'
#
loop_
_entity.id
_entity.type
_entity.pdbx_description
1 polymer ?
#
loop_
_entity_poly.entity_id
_entity_poly.type
_entity_poly.pdbx_seq_one_letter_code
_entity_poly.pdbx_strand_id
1 'polypeptide(L)'
;MRAGGFEEGKACLRAKIDMASPFIVMRDPVLYRIKFAEHHQTGNKWCIYPMYDFTHCISDALEGITHSLCTLEFQDNRRLYDWVLDNITIPVHPRQYEFSRLNLEYTVMSKRKLNLLVTDKHVEGWDDPRMPTISGLRRRGYTAASIREFCKRIGVTKQDNTIEMASLESCIREDLNENAPARNGGYRSGETGYRKLPGRRRNGHHAEPSKTNRKWVAVRCRLAVRFGSTAPISAKKLTSSTNVWCWVKKCVCVMLRH
;
A
#
# COMPACT_ATOMS: atom_id res chain seq x y z
N MET A 1 -19.84 -32.29 -5.59
CA MET A 1 -19.19 -30.95 -5.61
C MET A 1 -18.50 -30.68 -6.95
N ARG A 2 -17.24 -31.11 -7.20
CA ARG A 2 -16.43 -30.73 -8.39
C ARG A 2 -17.11 -30.90 -9.76
N ALA A 3 -17.99 -31.89 -9.91
CA ALA A 3 -18.72 -32.18 -11.14
C ALA A 3 -20.02 -31.35 -11.34
N GLY A 4 -20.17 -30.21 -10.67
CA GLY A 4 -21.31 -29.29 -10.85
C GLY A 4 -22.66 -29.73 -10.28
N GLY A 5 -22.89 -31.02 -9.99
CA GLY A 5 -24.19 -31.56 -9.52
C GLY A 5 -24.65 -31.17 -8.10
N PHE A 6 -24.27 -30.00 -7.59
CA PHE A 6 -24.72 -29.43 -6.30
C PHE A 6 -24.73 -27.90 -6.43
N GLU A 7 -25.80 -27.24 -5.98
CA GLU A 7 -25.92 -25.77 -6.01
C GLU A 7 -24.96 -25.07 -5.02
N GLU A 8 -24.80 -23.75 -5.14
CA GLU A 8 -24.04 -22.96 -4.16
C GLU A 8 -24.59 -23.12 -2.74
N GLY A 9 -23.69 -23.17 -1.75
CA GLY A 9 -24.03 -23.29 -0.33
C GLY A 9 -24.60 -24.65 0.12
N LYS A 10 -25.13 -25.50 -0.77
CA LYS A 10 -25.72 -26.81 -0.40
C LYS A 10 -24.71 -27.81 0.16
N ALA A 11 -23.44 -27.70 -0.24
CA ALA A 11 -22.37 -28.56 0.24
C ALA A 11 -21.03 -27.80 0.34
N CYS A 12 -20.22 -28.19 1.32
CA CYS A 12 -18.86 -27.71 1.50
C CYS A 12 -17.96 -28.87 1.97
N LEU A 13 -16.66 -28.81 1.68
CA LEU A 13 -15.69 -29.69 2.32
C LEU A 13 -15.23 -29.05 3.62
N ARG A 14 -15.17 -29.83 4.71
CA ARG A 14 -14.64 -29.40 6.00
C ARG A 14 -13.47 -30.30 6.38
N ALA A 15 -12.50 -29.78 7.11
CA ALA A 15 -11.57 -30.63 7.87
C ALA A 15 -12.35 -31.35 8.97
N LYS A 16 -11.83 -32.49 9.43
CA LYS A 16 -12.31 -33.20 10.63
C LYS A 16 -11.21 -33.09 11.69
N ILE A 17 -11.44 -32.25 12.68
CA ILE A 17 -10.46 -31.88 13.71
C ILE A 17 -11.11 -32.07 15.09
N ASP A 18 -11.61 -31.01 15.71
CA ASP A 18 -12.27 -31.06 17.02
C ASP A 18 -13.35 -29.97 17.15
N MET A 19 -14.62 -30.39 17.13
CA MET A 19 -15.78 -29.51 17.33
C MET A 19 -15.93 -28.98 18.76
N ALA A 20 -15.31 -29.62 19.77
CA ALA A 20 -15.32 -29.17 21.16
C ALA A 20 -14.22 -28.15 21.47
N SER A 21 -13.24 -27.98 20.57
CA SER A 21 -12.04 -27.16 20.79
C SER A 21 -12.36 -25.75 21.28
N PRO A 22 -11.61 -25.16 22.23
CA PRO A 22 -11.78 -23.77 22.62
C PRO A 22 -11.48 -22.79 21.46
N PHE A 23 -10.68 -23.21 20.47
CA PHE A 23 -10.34 -22.38 19.31
C PHE A 23 -11.33 -22.59 18.16
N ILE A 24 -12.08 -21.55 17.80
CA ILE A 24 -13.09 -21.60 16.73
C ILE A 24 -12.53 -22.07 15.38
N VAL A 25 -11.26 -21.76 15.08
CA VAL A 25 -10.57 -22.19 13.85
C VAL A 25 -10.35 -23.70 13.76
N MET A 26 -10.40 -24.43 14.88
CA MET A 26 -10.23 -25.89 14.92
C MET A 26 -11.57 -26.65 14.86
N ARG A 27 -12.73 -25.96 14.87
CA ARG A 27 -14.06 -26.59 14.86
C ARG A 27 -14.50 -26.99 13.45
N ASP A 28 -13.85 -28.01 12.91
CA ASP A 28 -14.06 -28.55 11.56
C ASP A 28 -14.12 -27.41 10.50
N PRO A 29 -13.03 -26.65 10.29
CA PRO A 29 -13.02 -25.50 9.38
C PRO A 29 -13.34 -25.89 7.94
N VAL A 30 -14.03 -24.99 7.22
CA VAL A 30 -14.40 -25.19 5.81
C VAL A 30 -13.14 -25.07 4.93
N LEU A 31 -12.86 -26.08 4.11
CA LEU A 31 -11.72 -26.14 3.20
C LEU A 31 -12.09 -25.75 1.76
N TYR A 32 -13.27 -26.16 1.28
CA TYR A 32 -13.78 -25.80 -0.05
C TYR A 32 -15.27 -25.43 -0.01
N ARG A 33 -15.65 -24.45 -0.84
CA ARG A 33 -17.04 -24.08 -1.11
C ARG A 33 -17.36 -24.23 -2.60
N ILE A 34 -18.62 -24.53 -2.91
CA ILE A 34 -19.15 -24.47 -4.28
C ILE A 34 -19.36 -22.99 -4.64
N LYS A 35 -18.94 -22.61 -5.86
CA LYS A 35 -19.30 -21.33 -6.48
C LYS A 35 -19.27 -21.45 -8.00
N PHE A 36 -20.33 -21.02 -8.68
CA PHE A 36 -20.44 -20.97 -10.14
C PHE A 36 -20.11 -19.56 -10.63
N ALA A 37 -18.85 -19.17 -10.45
CA ALA A 37 -18.29 -17.93 -10.96
C ALA A 37 -17.06 -18.21 -11.81
N GLU A 38 -16.93 -17.49 -12.92
CA GLU A 38 -15.77 -17.57 -13.80
C GLU A 38 -14.51 -17.05 -13.10
N HIS A 39 -13.40 -17.78 -13.22
CA HIS A 39 -12.12 -17.37 -12.65
C HIS A 39 -11.22 -16.73 -13.70
N HIS A 40 -10.69 -15.54 -13.41
CA HIS A 40 -9.90 -14.71 -14.34
C HIS A 40 -8.62 -15.36 -14.92
N GLN A 41 -8.21 -16.54 -14.42
CA GLN A 41 -7.04 -17.30 -14.87
C GLN A 41 -7.38 -18.71 -15.38
N THR A 42 -8.54 -19.26 -15.02
CA THR A 42 -8.90 -20.66 -15.29
C THR A 42 -10.30 -20.83 -15.88
N GLY A 43 -10.96 -19.71 -16.21
CA GLY A 43 -12.30 -19.67 -16.79
C GLY A 43 -13.31 -20.44 -15.94
N ASN A 44 -14.15 -21.23 -16.60
CA ASN A 44 -15.17 -22.07 -15.98
C ASN A 44 -14.67 -23.51 -15.67
N LYS A 45 -13.35 -23.73 -15.57
CA LYS A 45 -12.75 -25.06 -15.29
C LYS A 45 -13.07 -25.60 -13.88
N TRP A 46 -13.50 -24.74 -12.96
CA TRP A 46 -13.75 -25.09 -11.56
C TRP A 46 -15.03 -24.44 -11.03
N CYS A 47 -15.94 -25.24 -10.48
CA CYS A 47 -17.11 -24.77 -9.72
C CYS A 47 -16.92 -24.92 -8.20
N ILE A 48 -15.71 -25.24 -7.75
CA ILE A 48 -15.32 -25.32 -6.34
C ILE A 48 -14.06 -24.50 -6.11
N TYR A 49 -14.05 -23.73 -5.02
CA TYR A 49 -12.94 -22.87 -4.66
C TYR A 49 -12.51 -23.15 -3.22
N PRO A 50 -11.19 -23.28 -2.95
CA PRO A 50 -10.69 -23.48 -1.61
C PRO A 50 -10.79 -22.20 -0.78
N MET A 51 -10.82 -22.35 0.54
CA MET A 51 -10.77 -21.26 1.52
C MET A 51 -9.33 -20.81 1.76
N TYR A 52 -9.16 -19.55 2.20
CA TYR A 52 -7.86 -18.92 2.43
C TYR A 52 -6.94 -19.80 3.30
N ASP A 53 -7.44 -20.27 4.44
CA ASP A 53 -6.67 -21.00 5.44
C ASP A 53 -6.12 -22.34 4.91
N PHE A 54 -6.85 -22.98 3.99
CA PHE A 54 -6.40 -24.20 3.31
C PHE A 54 -5.42 -23.92 2.17
N THR A 55 -5.61 -22.83 1.42
CA THR A 55 -4.62 -22.43 0.40
C THR A 55 -3.31 -21.92 0.98
N HIS A 56 -3.34 -21.25 2.14
CA HIS A 56 -2.22 -20.44 2.60
C HIS A 56 -0.98 -21.29 2.89
N CYS A 57 -1.14 -22.27 3.77
CA CYS A 57 -0.14 -23.26 4.13
C CYS A 57 0.34 -24.08 2.91
N ILE A 58 -0.58 -24.55 2.08
CA ILE A 58 -0.25 -25.38 0.91
C ILE A 58 0.53 -24.59 -0.15
N SER A 59 0.16 -23.34 -0.44
CA SER A 59 0.90 -22.46 -1.34
C SER A 59 2.29 -22.14 -0.79
N ASP A 60 2.40 -21.75 0.48
CA ASP A 60 3.68 -21.42 1.09
C ASP A 60 4.62 -22.66 1.14
N ALA A 61 4.08 -23.88 1.33
CA ALA A 61 4.85 -25.13 1.28
C ALA A 61 5.28 -25.52 -0.14
N LEU A 62 4.40 -25.38 -1.14
CA LEU A 62 4.71 -25.64 -2.56
C LEU A 62 5.70 -24.62 -3.14
N GLU A 63 5.70 -23.37 -2.67
CA GLU A 63 6.67 -22.34 -3.06
C GLU A 63 8.02 -22.44 -2.31
N GLY A 64 8.17 -23.38 -1.39
CA GLY A 64 9.42 -23.58 -0.62
C GLY A 64 9.69 -22.49 0.41
N ILE A 65 8.65 -21.82 0.92
CA ILE A 65 8.78 -20.75 1.92
C ILE A 65 9.29 -21.32 3.24
N THR A 66 10.19 -20.60 3.90
CA THR A 66 10.66 -20.95 5.26
C THR A 66 9.93 -20.13 6.33
N HIS A 67 9.78 -18.82 6.09
CA HIS A 67 9.16 -17.86 7.01
C HIS A 67 7.93 -17.22 6.33
N SER A 68 6.73 -17.70 6.64
CA SER A 68 5.49 -17.08 6.18
C SER A 68 5.13 -15.92 7.12
N LEU A 69 5.19 -14.69 6.61
CA LEU A 69 5.04 -13.47 7.41
C LEU A 69 3.66 -12.84 7.18
N CYS A 70 2.83 -12.82 8.23
CA CYS A 70 1.43 -12.35 8.19
C CYS A 70 1.12 -11.36 9.33
N THR A 71 -0.06 -10.74 9.31
CA THR A 71 -0.50 -9.84 10.39
C THR A 71 -1.17 -10.58 11.54
N LEU A 72 -1.21 -9.97 12.73
CA LEU A 72 -1.75 -10.55 13.98
C LEU A 72 -3.17 -11.13 13.89
N GLU A 73 -4.01 -10.70 12.95
CA GLU A 73 -5.36 -11.28 12.78
C GLU A 73 -5.37 -12.76 12.40
N PHE A 74 -4.24 -13.30 11.94
CA PHE A 74 -4.08 -14.72 11.60
C PHE A 74 -3.33 -15.51 12.68
N GLN A 75 -3.15 -14.95 13.88
CA GLN A 75 -2.43 -15.60 14.99
C GLN A 75 -3.09 -16.91 15.45
N ASP A 76 -4.42 -16.95 15.59
CA ASP A 76 -5.14 -18.19 15.90
C ASP A 76 -5.16 -19.14 14.70
N ASN A 77 -5.29 -18.62 13.49
CA ASN A 77 -5.28 -19.39 12.24
C ASN A 77 -3.97 -20.18 12.06
N ARG A 78 -2.87 -19.81 12.74
CA ARG A 78 -1.64 -20.63 12.77
C ARG A 78 -1.90 -22.06 13.23
N ARG A 79 -2.83 -22.28 14.18
CA ARG A 79 -3.18 -23.63 14.66
C ARG A 79 -3.72 -24.52 13.54
N LEU A 80 -4.47 -23.93 12.61
CA LEU A 80 -5.00 -24.62 11.44
C LEU A 80 -3.95 -24.72 10.33
N TYR A 81 -3.11 -23.69 10.17
CA TYR A 81 -1.97 -23.69 9.24
C TYR A 81 -1.01 -24.86 9.55
N ASP A 82 -0.59 -24.99 10.81
CA ASP A 82 0.28 -26.08 11.28
C ASP A 82 -0.44 -27.44 11.10
N TRP A 83 -1.72 -27.56 11.53
CA TRP A 83 -2.49 -28.80 11.38
C TRP A 83 -2.64 -29.27 9.93
N VAL A 84 -2.84 -28.36 8.96
CA VAL A 84 -2.92 -28.75 7.54
C VAL A 84 -1.56 -29.27 7.05
N LEU A 85 -0.44 -28.70 7.48
CA LEU A 85 0.90 -29.15 7.10
C LEU A 85 1.22 -30.54 7.69
N ASP A 86 0.90 -30.77 8.97
CA ASP A 86 1.05 -32.08 9.63
C ASP A 86 0.23 -33.20 8.94
N ASN A 87 -0.83 -32.85 8.21
CA ASN A 87 -1.77 -33.79 7.59
C ASN A 87 -1.63 -33.90 6.05
N ILE A 88 -0.56 -33.37 5.45
CA ILE A 88 -0.28 -33.50 4.00
C ILE A 88 1.13 -34.02 3.71
N THR A 89 1.28 -34.70 2.57
CA THR A 89 2.55 -35.34 2.17
C THR A 89 3.54 -34.38 1.49
N ILE A 90 3.58 -33.11 1.90
CA ILE A 90 4.50 -32.09 1.34
C ILE A 90 5.75 -32.00 2.24
N PRO A 91 6.98 -32.16 1.70
CA PRO A 91 8.19 -32.26 2.52
C PRO A 91 8.69 -30.93 3.11
N VAL A 92 8.09 -29.80 2.72
CA VAL A 92 8.42 -28.46 3.24
C VAL A 92 7.37 -28.07 4.27
N HIS A 93 7.78 -27.86 5.52
CA HIS A 93 6.94 -27.31 6.57
C HIS A 93 7.28 -25.83 6.81
N PRO A 94 6.68 -24.87 6.06
CA PRO A 94 6.88 -23.44 6.33
C PRO A 94 6.41 -23.10 7.75
N ARG A 95 6.98 -22.06 8.37
CA ARG A 95 6.53 -21.57 9.69
C ARG A 95 5.90 -20.19 9.58
N GLN A 96 4.70 -20.02 10.14
CA GLN A 96 4.05 -18.70 10.23
C GLN A 96 4.63 -17.86 11.37
N TYR A 97 4.84 -16.57 11.11
CA TYR A 97 5.18 -15.56 12.10
C TYR A 97 4.32 -14.30 11.90
N GLU A 98 3.75 -13.80 13.00
CA GLU A 98 2.83 -12.67 13.00
C GLU A 98 3.50 -11.35 13.42
N PHE A 99 3.14 -10.25 12.76
CA PHE A 99 3.51 -8.88 13.14
C PHE A 99 2.29 -7.95 13.18
N SER A 100 2.37 -6.84 13.93
CA SER A 100 1.26 -5.87 14.02
C SER A 100 1.03 -5.14 12.70
N ARG A 101 -0.21 -4.76 12.41
CA ARG A 101 -0.48 -3.97 11.20
C ARG A 101 -0.08 -2.52 11.45
N LEU A 102 0.70 -1.94 10.53
CA LEU A 102 0.84 -0.48 10.41
C LEU A 102 -0.55 0.19 10.48
N ASN A 103 -0.80 0.98 11.52
CA ASN A 103 -1.94 1.89 11.58
C ASN A 103 -1.41 3.32 11.52
N LEU A 104 -1.95 4.13 10.60
CA LEU A 104 -1.43 5.48 10.32
C LEU A 104 -2.49 6.52 10.69
N GLU A 105 -2.10 7.54 11.45
CA GLU A 105 -3.02 8.59 11.88
C GLU A 105 -3.54 9.45 10.73
N TYR A 106 -4.68 10.11 10.96
CA TYR A 106 -5.40 10.94 9.99
C TYR A 106 -5.74 10.23 8.66
N THR A 107 -5.57 8.89 8.62
CA THR A 107 -5.57 8.08 7.41
C THR A 107 -6.59 6.96 7.52
N VAL A 108 -7.21 6.60 6.40
CA VAL A 108 -8.23 5.56 6.35
C VAL A 108 -7.80 4.44 5.40
N MET A 109 -7.39 3.29 5.94
CA MET A 109 -6.92 2.17 5.12
C MET A 109 -8.02 1.16 4.72
N SER A 110 -9.20 1.22 5.31
CA SER A 110 -10.28 0.27 5.02
C SER A 110 -10.81 0.44 3.58
N LYS A 111 -10.71 -0.62 2.75
CA LYS A 111 -11.23 -0.62 1.36
C LYS A 111 -12.66 -0.08 1.28
N ARG A 112 -13.55 -0.44 2.22
CA ARG A 112 -14.96 0.00 2.17
C ARG A 112 -15.06 1.53 2.23
N LYS A 113 -14.30 2.16 3.12
CA LYS A 113 -14.24 3.62 3.25
C LYS A 113 -13.48 4.28 2.08
N LEU A 114 -12.36 3.71 1.63
CA LEU A 114 -11.62 4.21 0.46
C LEU A 114 -12.44 4.15 -0.83
N ASN A 115 -13.19 3.08 -1.04
CA ASN A 115 -14.08 2.95 -2.19
C ASN A 115 -15.22 3.98 -2.13
N LEU A 116 -15.75 4.26 -0.94
CA LEU A 116 -16.75 5.31 -0.74
C LEU A 116 -16.21 6.69 -1.15
N LEU A 117 -14.99 7.06 -0.74
CA LEU A 117 -14.36 8.33 -1.14
C LEU A 117 -14.23 8.49 -2.67
N VAL A 118 -13.97 7.39 -3.39
CA VAL A 118 -13.90 7.36 -4.86
C VAL A 118 -15.29 7.40 -5.49
N THR A 119 -16.24 6.60 -5.01
CA THR A 119 -17.62 6.53 -5.53
C THR A 119 -18.37 7.85 -5.36
N ASP A 120 -18.23 8.47 -4.19
CA ASP A 120 -18.88 9.74 -3.83
C ASP A 120 -18.10 10.97 -4.36
N LYS A 121 -16.98 10.74 -5.04
CA LYS A 121 -16.17 11.74 -5.76
C LYS A 121 -15.56 12.82 -4.86
N HIS A 122 -15.22 12.44 -3.63
CA HIS A 122 -14.37 13.26 -2.73
C HIS A 122 -12.91 13.30 -3.21
N VAL A 123 -12.46 12.23 -3.89
CA VAL A 123 -11.17 12.12 -4.59
C VAL A 123 -11.36 11.94 -6.10
N GLU A 124 -10.31 12.21 -6.88
CA GLU A 124 -10.30 12.02 -8.34
C GLU A 124 -10.32 10.54 -8.75
N GLY A 125 -9.67 9.67 -7.96
CA GLY A 125 -9.48 8.26 -8.27
C GLY A 125 -8.64 7.53 -7.21
N TRP A 126 -8.27 6.28 -7.50
CA TRP A 126 -7.40 5.46 -6.64
C TRP A 126 -5.92 5.90 -6.65
N ASP A 127 -5.55 6.81 -7.53
CA ASP A 127 -4.24 7.43 -7.69
C ASP A 127 -4.19 8.88 -7.18
N ASP A 128 -5.30 9.44 -6.67
CA ASP A 128 -5.35 10.82 -6.16
C ASP A 128 -4.25 11.04 -5.10
N PRO A 129 -3.48 12.15 -5.15
CA PRO A 129 -2.43 12.47 -4.18
C PRO A 129 -2.84 12.43 -2.70
N ARG A 130 -4.15 12.54 -2.40
CA ARG A 130 -4.72 12.47 -1.04
C ARG A 130 -5.02 11.04 -0.58
N MET A 131 -5.00 10.06 -1.47
CA MET A 131 -5.25 8.66 -1.13
C MET A 131 -3.99 8.00 -0.54
N PRO A 132 -4.12 7.19 0.53
CA PRO A 132 -2.99 6.46 1.14
C PRO A 132 -2.60 5.20 0.33
N THR A 133 -2.88 5.19 -0.97
CA THR A 133 -2.48 4.13 -1.89
C THR A 133 -1.05 4.37 -2.37
N ILE A 134 -0.32 3.31 -2.72
CA ILE A 134 1.03 3.46 -3.30
C ILE A 134 0.99 4.25 -4.62
N SER A 135 -0.11 4.17 -5.37
CA SER A 135 -0.40 5.04 -6.53
C SER A 135 -0.57 6.51 -6.13
N GLY A 136 -1.38 6.80 -5.11
CA GLY A 136 -1.60 8.15 -4.58
C GLY A 136 -0.33 8.79 -4.05
N LEU A 137 0.41 8.08 -3.19
CA LEU A 137 1.71 8.54 -2.66
C LEU A 137 2.72 8.80 -3.79
N ARG A 138 2.81 7.91 -4.80
CA ARG A 138 3.67 8.10 -5.97
C ARG A 138 3.26 9.33 -6.80
N ARG A 139 1.95 9.57 -7.01
CA ARG A 139 1.45 10.77 -7.72
C ARG A 139 1.62 12.06 -6.89
N ARG A 140 1.59 11.96 -5.55
CA ARG A 140 1.93 13.04 -4.60
C ARG A 140 3.44 13.38 -4.59
N GLY A 141 4.29 12.53 -5.15
CA GLY A 141 5.74 12.74 -5.23
C GLY A 141 6.57 12.06 -4.14
N TYR A 142 6.00 11.10 -3.40
CA TYR A 142 6.81 10.24 -2.51
C TYR A 142 7.75 9.36 -3.33
N THR A 143 8.98 9.20 -2.85
CA THR A 143 9.97 8.33 -3.48
C THR A 143 9.89 6.91 -2.89
N ALA A 144 10.42 5.93 -3.63
CA ALA A 144 10.58 4.59 -3.09
C ALA A 144 11.62 4.53 -1.95
N ALA A 145 12.55 5.50 -1.88
CA ALA A 145 13.51 5.61 -0.79
C ALA A 145 12.83 6.05 0.51
N SER A 146 12.10 7.17 0.51
CA SER A 146 11.41 7.69 1.70
C SER A 146 10.41 6.70 2.31
N ILE A 147 9.68 5.94 1.48
CA ILE A 147 8.72 4.93 1.94
C ILE A 147 9.44 3.74 2.60
N ARG A 148 10.55 3.27 2.03
CA ARG A 148 11.36 2.19 2.65
C ARG A 148 12.02 2.66 3.93
N GLU A 149 12.48 3.90 3.99
CA GLU A 149 13.10 4.50 5.17
C GLU A 149 12.08 4.66 6.31
N PHE A 150 10.86 5.13 6.01
CA PHE A 150 9.73 5.08 6.94
C PHE A 150 9.49 3.65 7.46
N CYS A 151 9.41 2.66 6.57
CA CYS A 151 9.21 1.25 6.96
C CYS A 151 10.34 0.67 7.83
N LYS A 152 11.59 1.18 7.76
CA LYS A 152 12.65 0.80 8.70
C LYS A 152 12.46 1.47 10.06
N ARG A 153 12.18 2.78 10.07
CA ARG A 153 12.10 3.61 11.30
C ARG A 153 10.96 3.19 12.22
N ILE A 154 9.84 2.73 11.67
CA ILE A 154 8.72 2.18 12.46
C ILE A 154 9.02 0.79 13.04
N GLY A 155 10.03 0.09 12.50
CA GLY A 155 10.35 -1.29 12.87
C GLY A 155 9.27 -2.31 12.53
N VAL A 156 9.41 -3.51 13.07
CA VAL A 156 8.41 -4.59 13.01
C VAL A 156 8.25 -5.13 14.43
N THR A 157 7.03 -5.08 14.98
CA THR A 157 6.74 -5.52 16.35
C THR A 157 5.53 -6.46 16.38
N LYS A 158 5.20 -6.97 17.57
CA LYS A 158 3.94 -7.68 17.85
C LYS A 158 2.96 -6.84 18.69
N GLN A 159 3.15 -5.52 18.75
CA GLN A 159 2.28 -4.59 19.47
C GLN A 159 1.60 -3.67 18.47
N ASP A 160 0.27 -3.53 18.56
CA ASP A 160 -0.52 -2.69 17.67
C ASP A 160 -0.29 -1.21 17.99
N ASN A 161 0.67 -0.62 17.29
CA ASN A 161 1.05 0.78 17.41
C ASN A 161 0.38 1.60 16.31
N THR A 162 -0.20 2.74 16.70
CA THR A 162 -0.64 3.75 15.74
C THR A 162 0.45 4.80 15.56
N ILE A 163 0.69 5.22 14.32
CA ILE A 163 1.87 5.98 13.92
C ILE A 163 1.43 7.31 13.31
N GLU A 164 2.01 8.41 13.78
CA GLU A 164 1.70 9.74 13.27
C GLU A 164 2.03 9.88 11.78
N MET A 165 1.13 10.51 11.03
CA MET A 165 1.38 10.91 9.63
C MET A 165 2.64 11.79 9.50
N ALA A 166 2.98 12.57 10.54
CA ALA A 166 4.17 13.42 10.59
C ALA A 166 5.48 12.65 10.39
N SER A 167 5.57 11.40 10.87
CA SER A 167 6.76 10.54 10.68
C SER A 167 6.97 10.18 9.20
N LEU A 168 5.90 9.79 8.49
CA LEU A 168 5.93 9.54 7.05
C LEU A 168 6.27 10.82 6.26
N GLU A 169 5.75 11.98 6.69
CA GLU A 169 6.09 13.26 6.06
C GLU A 169 7.53 13.72 6.34
N SER A 170 8.13 13.36 7.48
CA SER A 170 9.55 13.64 7.75
C SER A 170 10.45 12.86 6.79
N CYS A 171 10.20 11.56 6.63
CA CYS A 171 11.00 10.68 5.77
C CYS A 171 11.07 11.17 4.31
N ILE A 172 10.01 11.79 3.78
CA ILE A 172 10.03 12.40 2.43
C ILE A 172 10.63 13.82 2.42
N ARG A 173 10.53 14.59 3.50
CA ARG A 173 11.24 15.89 3.62
C ARG A 173 12.75 15.69 3.62
N GLU A 174 13.23 14.69 4.35
CA GLU A 174 14.66 14.34 4.45
C GLU A 174 15.20 13.83 3.10
N ASP A 175 14.54 12.83 2.50
CA ASP A 175 14.91 12.28 1.19
C ASP A 175 14.93 13.33 0.07
N LEU A 176 13.97 14.26 0.06
CA LEU A 176 13.95 15.37 -0.90
C LEU A 176 14.94 16.49 -0.55
N ASN A 177 15.31 16.70 0.72
CA ASN A 177 16.31 17.69 1.10
C ASN A 177 17.70 17.34 0.53
N GLU A 178 18.04 16.05 0.48
CA GLU A 178 19.30 15.58 -0.12
C GLU A 178 19.22 15.46 -1.64
N ASN A 179 18.10 14.98 -2.20
CA ASN A 179 18.02 14.56 -3.61
C ASN A 179 17.30 15.56 -4.54
N ALA A 180 16.49 16.50 -4.03
CA ALA A 180 15.76 17.43 -4.88
C ALA A 180 16.60 18.70 -5.20
N PRO A 181 16.80 19.06 -6.48
CA PRO A 181 17.53 20.27 -6.83
C PRO A 181 16.72 21.52 -6.45
N ALA A 182 17.16 22.23 -5.41
CA ALA A 182 16.54 23.45 -4.90
C ALA A 182 16.27 24.47 -6.03
N ARG A 183 15.02 24.93 -6.15
CA ARG A 183 14.58 25.86 -7.19
C ARG A 183 13.53 26.82 -6.66
N ASN A 184 13.78 28.12 -6.81
CA ASN A 184 12.80 29.16 -6.49
C ASN A 184 11.60 29.10 -7.42
N GLY A 185 10.47 28.56 -6.92
CA GLY A 185 9.19 28.46 -7.62
C GLY A 185 8.16 29.43 -7.04
N GLY A 186 7.73 30.42 -7.82
CA GLY A 186 6.65 31.33 -7.45
C GLY A 186 5.28 30.69 -7.64
N TYR A 187 4.71 30.11 -6.58
CA TYR A 187 3.42 29.38 -6.63
C TYR A 187 2.17 30.26 -6.89
N ARG A 188 2.31 31.58 -6.90
CA ARG A 188 1.35 32.57 -7.40
C ARG A 188 2.15 33.74 -7.96
N SER A 189 1.85 34.18 -9.18
CA SER A 189 2.47 35.35 -9.80
C SER A 189 1.60 36.60 -9.62
N GLY A 190 1.81 37.34 -8.53
CA GLY A 190 1.37 38.73 -8.47
C GLY A 190 2.41 39.64 -9.14
N GLU A 191 1.99 40.53 -10.03
CA GLU A 191 2.88 41.54 -10.60
C GLU A 191 3.11 42.70 -9.62
N THR A 192 4.09 42.54 -8.72
CA THR A 192 4.58 43.65 -7.89
C THR A 192 5.36 44.65 -8.74
N GLY A 193 4.76 45.81 -9.00
CA GLY A 193 5.31 46.90 -9.82
C GLY A 193 6.48 47.64 -9.17
N TYR A 194 7.67 47.04 -9.16
CA TYR A 194 8.89 47.73 -8.72
C TYR A 194 9.28 48.86 -9.69
N ARG A 195 9.59 50.04 -9.14
CA ARG A 195 10.16 51.18 -9.88
C ARG A 195 11.47 50.74 -10.55
N LYS A 196 11.65 51.07 -11.83
CA LYS A 196 12.81 50.61 -12.64
C LYS A 196 14.15 50.99 -11.98
N LEU A 197 14.89 50.00 -11.49
CA LEU A 197 16.33 50.13 -11.23
C LEU A 197 17.11 49.67 -12.48
N PRO A 198 18.05 50.46 -13.03
CA PRO A 198 18.82 50.08 -14.19
C PRO A 198 19.95 49.08 -13.83
N GLY A 199 19.84 47.85 -14.33
CA GLY A 199 20.95 46.88 -14.31
C GLY A 199 20.53 45.42 -14.20
N ARG A 200 21.13 44.54 -15.01
CA ARG A 200 21.06 43.09 -14.81
C ARG A 200 22.10 42.66 -13.76
N ARG A 201 21.69 42.44 -12.50
CA ARG A 201 22.53 41.72 -11.54
C ARG A 201 22.42 40.20 -11.78
N ARG A 202 23.56 39.50 -11.75
CA ARG A 202 23.64 38.04 -11.72
C ARG A 202 23.80 37.61 -10.26
N ASN A 203 22.82 36.92 -9.70
CA ASN A 203 22.97 36.33 -8.38
C ASN A 203 23.45 34.87 -8.53
N GLY A 204 24.60 34.55 -7.95
CA GLY A 204 24.95 33.16 -7.68
C GLY A 204 24.17 32.66 -6.48
N HIS A 205 23.66 31.43 -6.53
CA HIS A 205 23.16 30.75 -5.35
C HIS A 205 24.30 29.99 -4.68
N HIS A 206 24.53 30.25 -3.39
CA HIS A 206 25.33 29.36 -2.56
C HIS A 206 24.50 28.11 -2.27
N ALA A 207 24.88 27.02 -2.91
CA ALA A 207 24.61 25.66 -2.46
C ALA A 207 25.97 25.00 -2.22
N GLU A 208 26.08 24.12 -1.24
CA GLU A 208 27.35 23.43 -0.97
C GLU A 208 27.75 22.57 -2.18
N PRO A 209 29.05 22.55 -2.55
CA PRO A 209 29.48 22.04 -3.85
C PRO A 209 29.61 20.51 -3.87
N SER A 210 28.49 19.79 -3.79
CA SER A 210 28.44 18.37 -4.19
C SER A 210 27.25 18.04 -5.10
N LYS A 211 27.55 17.27 -6.16
CA LYS A 211 26.62 16.46 -6.98
C LYS A 211 25.52 17.13 -7.82
N THR A 212 25.29 18.46 -7.82
CA THR A 212 24.33 19.08 -8.77
C THR A 212 24.92 20.09 -9.76
N ASN A 213 24.49 19.96 -11.02
CA ASN A 213 24.98 20.76 -12.15
C ASN A 213 24.38 22.19 -12.14
N ARG A 214 25.20 23.23 -12.32
CA ARG A 214 24.80 24.64 -12.15
C ARG A 214 23.71 25.05 -13.14
N LYS A 215 22.49 25.33 -12.63
CA LYS A 215 21.38 25.84 -13.45
C LYS A 215 21.28 27.36 -13.40
N TRP A 216 21.23 28.00 -14.57
CA TRP A 216 21.12 29.45 -14.70
C TRP A 216 19.70 29.95 -14.40
N VAL A 217 19.58 30.96 -13.54
CA VAL A 217 18.30 31.65 -13.25
C VAL A 217 18.28 33.00 -13.97
N ALA A 218 17.36 33.14 -14.93
CA ALA A 218 17.25 34.35 -15.75
C ALA A 218 16.42 35.44 -15.04
N VAL A 219 17.09 36.32 -14.27
CA VAL A 219 16.44 37.47 -13.62
C VAL A 219 16.08 38.54 -14.66
N ARG A 220 14.78 38.64 -15.00
CA ARG A 220 14.17 39.81 -15.68
C ARG A 220 13.58 40.77 -14.64
N CYS A 221 13.33 42.02 -15.03
CA CYS A 221 12.78 43.08 -14.16
C CYS A 221 11.30 42.88 -13.71
N ARG A 222 10.72 41.69 -13.87
CA ARG A 222 9.47 41.29 -13.22
C ARG A 222 9.79 40.08 -12.34
N LEU A 223 9.78 40.28 -11.02
CA LEU A 223 9.98 39.22 -10.03
C LEU A 223 8.61 38.80 -9.48
N ALA A 224 8.26 37.52 -9.58
CA ALA A 224 7.00 37.00 -9.07
C ALA A 224 7.11 36.72 -7.56
N VAL A 225 6.34 37.45 -6.74
CA VAL A 225 6.29 37.28 -5.28
C VAL A 225 5.03 36.50 -4.89
N ARG A 226 5.16 35.57 -3.94
CA ARG A 226 4.09 34.67 -3.49
C ARG A 226 3.00 35.44 -2.72
N PHE A 227 1.84 35.62 -3.34
CA PHE A 227 0.63 36.07 -2.64
C PHE A 227 0.12 34.97 -1.69
N GLY A 228 0.56 35.03 -0.43
CA GLY A 228 0.24 34.07 0.63
C GLY A 228 -1.06 34.33 1.40
N SER A 229 -1.75 35.44 1.13
CA SER A 229 -3.09 35.71 1.66
C SER A 229 -4.19 35.14 0.76
N THR A 230 -5.29 34.70 1.40
CA THR A 230 -6.60 34.24 0.88
C THR A 230 -6.62 33.08 -0.15
N ALA A 231 -7.71 32.32 -0.11
CA ALA A 231 -7.82 30.94 -0.61
C ALA A 231 -8.85 30.81 -1.78
N PRO A 232 -9.33 29.62 -2.26
CA PRO A 232 -9.40 29.36 -3.71
C PRO A 232 -10.74 28.85 -4.28
N ILE A 233 -10.79 28.64 -5.61
CA ILE A 233 -11.81 27.88 -6.40
C ILE A 233 -11.21 27.63 -7.82
N SER A 234 -11.59 26.64 -8.65
CA SER A 234 -12.09 25.25 -8.47
C SER A 234 -12.17 24.53 -9.85
N ALA A 235 -12.53 23.23 -9.87
CA ALA A 235 -13.07 22.45 -11.02
C ALA A 235 -12.15 22.12 -12.23
N LYS A 236 -12.36 21.02 -13.03
CA LYS A 236 -12.83 19.62 -12.80
C LYS A 236 -12.78 18.81 -14.14
N LYS A 237 -12.95 17.47 -14.08
CA LYS A 237 -13.11 16.47 -15.20
C LYS A 237 -11.80 16.12 -15.95
N LEU A 238 -11.54 14.93 -16.52
CA LEU A 238 -12.08 13.53 -16.55
C LEU A 238 -10.88 12.61 -17.05
N THR A 239 -10.86 11.28 -17.25
CA THR A 239 -11.86 10.18 -17.43
C THR A 239 -11.21 8.80 -17.13
N SER A 240 -12.00 7.73 -16.99
CA SER A 240 -11.68 6.29 -17.22
C SER A 240 -10.85 5.49 -16.18
N SER A 241 -10.97 4.16 -16.25
CA SER A 241 -10.65 3.17 -15.20
C SER A 241 -9.55 2.17 -15.59
N THR A 242 -9.03 1.38 -14.63
CA THR A 242 -9.13 -0.11 -14.59
C THR A 242 -8.13 -0.75 -13.61
N ASN A 243 -8.61 -1.55 -12.64
CA ASN A 243 -7.89 -2.63 -11.89
C ASN A 243 -6.67 -2.25 -11.01
N VAL A 244 -6.19 -3.05 -10.03
CA VAL A 244 -6.77 -4.14 -9.19
C VAL A 244 -5.97 -4.22 -7.86
N TRP A 245 -6.49 -4.94 -6.87
CA TRP A 245 -5.78 -5.35 -5.65
C TRP A 245 -4.44 -6.08 -5.89
N CYS A 246 -3.36 -5.71 -5.18
CA CYS A 246 -2.35 -6.67 -4.68
C CYS A 246 -1.35 -6.03 -3.68
N TRP A 247 -1.76 -5.59 -2.47
CA TRP A 247 -0.80 -4.98 -1.52
C TRP A 247 -1.11 -5.19 -0.03
N VAL A 248 -0.86 -6.41 0.46
CA VAL A 248 -0.37 -6.66 1.83
C VAL A 248 0.79 -7.66 1.78
N LYS A 249 0.56 -8.89 1.28
CA LYS A 249 1.61 -9.94 1.13
C LYS A 249 2.89 -9.46 0.40
N LYS A 250 2.75 -8.59 -0.61
CA LYS A 250 3.86 -8.28 -1.53
C LYS A 250 4.93 -7.30 -1.01
N CYS A 251 4.70 -6.60 0.10
CA CYS A 251 5.71 -5.69 0.66
C CYS A 251 6.81 -6.44 1.42
N VAL A 252 6.43 -7.49 2.16
CA VAL A 252 7.36 -8.23 3.03
C VAL A 252 8.26 -9.18 2.22
N CYS A 253 7.69 -9.92 1.26
CA CYS A 253 8.44 -10.90 0.46
C CYS A 253 9.55 -10.27 -0.44
N VAL A 254 9.49 -8.97 -0.71
CA VAL A 254 10.50 -8.25 -1.51
C VAL A 254 11.70 -7.75 -0.66
N MET A 255 11.58 -7.70 0.67
CA MET A 255 12.68 -7.26 1.55
C MET A 255 13.57 -8.40 2.08
N LEU A 256 13.31 -9.66 1.68
CA LEU A 256 14.10 -10.84 2.06
C LEU A 256 14.80 -11.52 0.85
N ARG A 257 15.12 -10.74 -0.19
CA ARG A 257 15.98 -11.15 -1.32
C ARG A 257 17.08 -10.12 -1.62
N HIS A 258 17.88 -9.81 -0.60
CA HIS A 258 19.23 -9.27 -0.71
C HIS A 258 20.05 -9.73 0.50
#